data_AF-A0A4Y7IFN1-F1
#
_entry.id   AF-A0A4Y7IFN1-F1
#
_cell.length_a   1.000
_cell.length_b   1.000
_cell.length_c   1.000
_cell.angle_alpha   90.00
_cell.angle_beta   90.00
_cell.angle_gamma   90.00
#
_symmetry.space_group_name_H-M   'P 1'
#
loop_
_entity.id
_entity.type
_entity.pdbx_description
1 polymer ?
#
loop_
_entity_poly.entity_id
_entity_poly.type
_entity_poly.pdbx_seq_one_letter_code
_entity_poly.pdbx_strand_id
1 'polypeptide(L)'
;MKKKGVDEFPFCVHLVSWEKENVSSEALEAARIACNKYMTKHAGKDAFHLRVRVHPFHVLRINKMLSCAGADRLQTGMRGAFGKPLGTCARVSIGQVLLSVRCKDGHGKSAQEALRRAKFKFPGRQKIIVSRKWGFTKFSRTDYVQWKAENRIMADGVNAKFMKLNSLQNVCRQKLLLPVLKPLFYQTAQLLHFTKFIQPITEFESERGRAILRLIRLGIFSPSSHAYCKLLSECSKIKSLGQGKQIHAQVIRSGFSEDLKIHSHLINLYSKCRVFQSARNLFDEVPQRDFTSWFALISEYSQSGFEEEAIMLFDQMLLSGWKGTELIFPSVIKACSITKNLSKGKQIHGIVIATGFEFDVFVANSLVFMYESCGVFIDSRKLFNEMPEKSVASWNALLSSYAWNGRGKEALDLFQELVRSGVKPNERCLWSIVHASTGCGNYIQGRRAHGFLIKLGYDSDSQLVNALVHLYKSAGEAAMVVSLKKRSM
;
A
#
# COMPACT_ATOMS: atom_id res chain seq x y z
N MET A 1 -1.89 -18.73 29.47
CA MET A 1 -1.65 -19.80 28.47
C MET A 1 -0.17 -20.18 28.54
N LYS A 2 0.17 -21.46 28.78
CA LYS A 2 1.56 -21.92 28.71
C LYS A 2 2.12 -21.59 27.32
N LYS A 3 3.26 -20.87 27.24
CA LYS A 3 3.89 -20.54 25.95
C LYS A 3 4.46 -21.84 25.37
N LYS A 4 3.80 -22.36 24.35
CA LYS A 4 4.16 -23.58 23.63
C LYS A 4 5.27 -23.26 22.62
N GLY A 5 6.24 -24.16 22.46
CA GLY A 5 7.41 -23.91 21.60
C GLY A 5 7.03 -23.87 20.12
N VAL A 6 7.81 -23.14 19.30
CA VAL A 6 7.58 -23.02 17.84
C VAL A 6 7.50 -24.37 17.11
N ASP A 7 8.19 -25.39 17.62
CA ASP A 7 8.26 -26.72 17.01
C ASP A 7 7.16 -27.68 17.50
N GLU A 8 6.34 -27.27 18.47
CA GLU A 8 5.41 -28.18 19.13
C GLU A 8 4.20 -28.55 18.26
N PHE A 9 3.78 -27.62 17.39
CA PHE A 9 2.63 -27.78 16.49
C PHE A 9 3.00 -27.40 15.05
N PRO A 10 3.79 -28.23 14.35
CA PRO A 10 4.32 -27.92 13.02
C PRO A 10 3.28 -27.99 11.90
N PHE A 11 2.20 -28.75 12.08
CA PHE A 11 1.11 -28.86 11.12
C PHE A 11 0.07 -27.76 11.34
N CYS A 12 -0.45 -27.18 10.26
CA CYS A 12 -1.38 -26.05 10.33
C CYS A 12 -2.46 -26.16 9.24
N VAL A 13 -3.72 -26.07 9.65
CA VAL A 13 -4.88 -26.09 8.76
C VAL A 13 -5.86 -24.96 9.12
N HIS A 14 -6.51 -24.42 8.09
CA HIS A 14 -7.37 -23.24 8.18
C HIS A 14 -8.76 -23.55 7.61
N LEU A 15 -9.79 -23.07 8.31
CA LEU A 15 -11.13 -22.94 7.76
C LEU A 15 -11.30 -21.51 7.30
N VAL A 16 -11.62 -21.33 6.02
CA VAL A 16 -11.61 -20.05 5.32
C VAL A 16 -12.99 -19.78 4.75
N SER A 17 -13.48 -18.56 4.91
CA SER A 17 -14.73 -18.16 4.25
C SER A 17 -14.52 -18.07 2.74
N TRP A 18 -15.44 -18.62 1.97
CA TRP A 18 -15.46 -18.54 0.51
C TRP A 18 -16.55 -17.61 -0.01
N GLU A 19 -17.23 -16.90 0.88
CA GLU A 19 -18.31 -15.95 0.58
C GLU A 19 -18.17 -14.70 1.45
N LYS A 20 -18.79 -13.60 1.03
CA LYS A 20 -18.88 -12.39 1.86
C LYS A 20 -20.06 -12.56 2.81
N GLU A 21 -19.79 -12.70 4.10
CA GLU A 21 -20.80 -13.08 5.08
C GLU A 21 -20.64 -12.39 6.44
N ASN A 22 -21.73 -12.32 7.20
CA ASN A 22 -21.75 -11.87 8.59
C ASN A 22 -21.85 -13.10 9.49
N VAL A 23 -20.79 -13.39 10.24
CA VAL A 23 -20.71 -14.56 11.11
C VAL A 23 -21.00 -14.15 12.55
N SER A 24 -22.05 -14.71 13.16
CA SER A 24 -22.42 -14.39 14.54
C SER A 24 -21.40 -14.93 15.57
N SER A 25 -21.35 -14.30 16.74
CA SER A 25 -20.53 -14.78 17.86
C SER A 25 -20.92 -16.20 18.30
N GLU A 26 -22.21 -16.53 18.26
CA GLU A 26 -22.74 -17.85 18.60
C GLU A 26 -22.28 -18.92 17.58
N ALA A 27 -22.28 -18.59 16.29
CA ALA A 27 -21.77 -19.48 15.25
C ALA A 27 -20.27 -19.77 15.42
N LEU A 28 -19.47 -18.73 15.72
CA LEU A 28 -18.04 -18.87 15.99
C LEU A 28 -17.77 -19.76 17.20
N GLU A 29 -18.53 -19.59 18.27
CA GLU A 29 -18.36 -20.37 19.49
C GLU A 29 -18.83 -21.82 19.31
N ALA A 30 -19.95 -22.04 18.63
CA ALA A 30 -20.43 -23.38 18.28
C ALA A 30 -19.41 -24.13 17.40
N ALA A 31 -18.81 -23.45 16.42
CA ALA A 31 -17.75 -24.01 15.57
C ALA A 31 -16.50 -24.36 16.39
N ARG A 32 -16.10 -23.47 17.32
CA ARG A 32 -14.96 -23.68 18.21
C ARG A 32 -15.18 -24.91 19.10
N ILE A 33 -16.35 -25.03 19.72
CA ILE A 33 -16.72 -26.17 20.58
C ILE A 33 -16.72 -27.47 19.78
N ALA A 34 -17.33 -27.48 18.59
CA ALA A 34 -17.38 -28.66 17.72
C ALA A 34 -15.97 -29.14 17.34
N CYS A 35 -15.11 -28.22 16.91
CA CYS A 35 -13.72 -28.51 16.57
C CYS A 35 -12.93 -29.01 17.79
N ASN A 36 -13.05 -28.32 18.92
CA ASN A 36 -12.33 -28.64 20.16
C ASN A 36 -12.72 -30.00 20.74
N LYS A 37 -14.02 -30.34 20.71
CA LYS A 37 -14.53 -31.64 21.17
C LYS A 37 -13.95 -32.80 20.35
N TYR A 38 -13.93 -32.64 19.02
CA TYR A 38 -13.37 -33.67 18.14
C TYR A 38 -11.85 -33.82 18.33
N MET A 39 -11.11 -32.71 18.35
CA MET A 39 -9.66 -32.73 18.55
C MET A 39 -9.27 -33.29 19.92
N THR A 40 -10.01 -32.94 20.97
CA THR A 40 -9.75 -33.48 22.31
C THR A 40 -9.92 -35.00 22.36
N LYS A 41 -10.93 -35.54 21.66
CA LYS A 41 -11.19 -36.99 21.61
C LYS A 41 -10.12 -37.75 20.81
N HIS A 42 -9.67 -37.20 19.68
CA HIS A 42 -8.84 -37.94 18.71
C HIS A 42 -7.35 -37.59 18.72
N ALA A 43 -6.96 -36.44 19.28
CA ALA A 43 -5.57 -36.01 19.41
C ALA A 43 -5.13 -35.86 20.87
N GLY A 44 -6.07 -35.60 21.79
CA GLY A 44 -5.78 -35.29 23.19
C GLY A 44 -5.65 -33.78 23.44
N LYS A 45 -5.88 -33.35 24.68
CA LYS A 45 -5.98 -31.92 25.06
C LYS A 45 -4.69 -31.12 24.77
N ASP A 46 -3.52 -31.75 24.90
CA ASP A 46 -2.22 -31.08 24.74
C ASP A 46 -1.61 -31.22 23.34
N ALA A 47 -2.29 -31.91 22.42
CA ALA A 47 -1.74 -32.23 21.10
C ALA A 47 -2.07 -31.21 19.99
N PHE A 48 -2.84 -30.17 20.32
CA PHE A 48 -3.25 -29.16 19.35
C PHE A 48 -3.44 -27.77 19.96
N HIS A 49 -3.46 -26.77 19.08
CA HIS A 49 -3.82 -25.39 19.38
C HIS A 49 -4.87 -24.92 18.38
N LEU A 50 -6.07 -24.65 18.87
CA LEU A 50 -7.17 -24.07 18.11
C LEU A 50 -7.30 -22.57 18.39
N ARG A 51 -7.46 -21.76 17.34
CA ARG A 51 -7.68 -20.32 17.46
C ARG A 51 -8.74 -19.83 16.50
N VAL A 52 -9.73 -19.11 17.02
CA VAL A 52 -10.65 -18.30 16.23
C VAL A 52 -9.90 -17.04 15.76
N ARG A 53 -9.97 -16.74 14.47
CA ARG A 53 -9.17 -15.69 13.80
C ARG A 53 -9.96 -14.42 13.50
N VAL A 54 -11.28 -14.52 13.51
CA VAL A 54 -12.20 -13.38 13.36
C VAL A 54 -12.79 -12.99 14.71
N HIS A 55 -13.12 -11.71 14.86
CA HIS A 55 -13.63 -11.15 16.11
C HIS A 55 -14.98 -10.46 15.85
N PRO A 56 -16.04 -10.84 16.59
CA PRO A 56 -17.37 -10.30 16.37
C PRO A 56 -17.56 -8.97 17.12
N PHE A 57 -17.15 -7.86 16.50
CA PHE A 57 -17.27 -6.51 17.07
C PHE A 57 -18.51 -5.75 16.58
N HIS A 58 -19.18 -6.20 15.52
CA HIS A 58 -20.33 -5.48 14.97
C HIS A 58 -21.58 -5.86 15.74
N VAL A 59 -22.27 -4.87 16.33
CA VAL A 59 -23.50 -5.10 17.07
C VAL A 59 -24.65 -5.30 16.08
N LEU A 60 -25.24 -6.49 16.07
CA LEU A 60 -26.49 -6.79 15.38
C LEU A 60 -27.63 -6.21 16.22
N ARG A 61 -28.56 -5.52 15.55
CA ARG A 61 -29.77 -4.97 16.18
C ARG A 61 -31.00 -5.57 15.52
N ILE A 62 -32.01 -5.85 16.35
CA ILE A 62 -33.31 -6.31 15.91
C ILE A 62 -34.39 -5.35 16.39
N ASN A 63 -35.27 -4.97 15.48
CA ASN A 63 -36.47 -4.25 15.80
C ASN A 63 -37.64 -5.24 15.78
N LYS A 64 -37.97 -5.80 16.95
CA LYS A 64 -39.03 -6.82 17.08
C LYS A 64 -40.39 -6.34 16.57
N MET A 65 -40.66 -5.03 16.62
CA MET A 65 -41.93 -4.48 16.10
C MET A 65 -41.99 -4.48 14.58
N LEU A 66 -40.84 -4.34 13.90
CA LEU A 66 -40.77 -4.47 12.43
C LEU A 66 -40.84 -5.94 11.99
N SER A 67 -40.21 -6.86 12.74
CA SER A 67 -40.15 -8.28 12.36
C SER A 67 -41.50 -9.00 12.36
N CYS A 68 -42.48 -8.50 13.11
CA CYS A 68 -43.82 -9.10 13.23
C CYS A 68 -44.94 -8.24 12.62
N ALA A 69 -44.62 -7.07 12.07
CA ALA A 69 -45.61 -6.21 11.42
C ALA A 69 -45.79 -6.64 9.96
N GLY A 70 -47.03 -6.87 9.55
CA GLY A 70 -47.37 -6.93 8.12
C GLY A 70 -47.02 -5.61 7.44
N ALA A 71 -46.76 -5.63 6.13
CA ALA A 71 -46.36 -4.46 5.35
C ALA A 71 -47.28 -3.25 5.57
N ASP A 72 -48.56 -3.52 5.82
CA ASP A 72 -49.66 -2.55 5.96
C ASP A 72 -49.69 -1.86 7.33
N ARG A 73 -48.93 -2.34 8.32
CA ARG A 73 -48.92 -1.81 9.71
C ARG A 73 -47.66 -1.01 10.06
N LEU A 74 -46.82 -0.68 9.08
CA LEU A 74 -45.55 0.03 9.29
C LEU A 74 -45.75 1.55 9.46
N GLN A 75 -45.98 2.01 10.69
CA GLN A 75 -46.03 3.45 11.02
C GLN A 75 -44.66 4.13 10.95
N THR A 76 -44.64 5.45 10.68
CA THR A 76 -43.41 6.26 10.48
C THR A 76 -42.47 6.21 11.70
N GLY A 77 -43.02 6.19 12.91
CA GLY A 77 -42.23 6.07 14.15
C GLY A 77 -41.51 4.72 14.30
N MET A 78 -42.07 3.63 13.75
CA MET A 78 -41.43 2.32 13.76
C MET A 78 -40.24 2.24 12.80
N ARG A 79 -40.27 3.01 11.70
CA ARG A 79 -39.19 3.08 10.70
C ARG A 79 -37.95 3.82 11.22
N GLY A 80 -38.11 4.76 12.16
CA GLY A 80 -37.01 5.52 12.77
C GLY A 80 -36.30 4.82 13.94
N ALA A 81 -36.81 3.68 14.42
CA ALA A 81 -36.27 3.01 15.59
C ALA A 81 -35.15 2.02 15.23
N PHE A 82 -33.92 2.30 15.69
CA PHE A 82 -32.71 1.47 15.50
C PHE A 82 -32.78 0.06 16.10
N GLY A 83 -33.83 -0.28 16.86
CA GLY A 83 -34.01 -1.59 17.49
C GLY A 83 -33.10 -1.85 18.71
N LYS A 84 -33.34 -2.99 19.36
CA LYS A 84 -32.55 -3.46 20.51
C LYS A 84 -31.34 -4.27 20.03
N PRO A 85 -30.18 -4.22 20.72
CA PRO A 85 -29.06 -5.10 20.41
C PRO A 85 -29.48 -6.56 20.59
N LEU A 86 -29.19 -7.39 19.60
CA LEU A 86 -29.47 -8.83 19.58
C LEU A 86 -28.23 -9.65 19.92
N GLY A 87 -27.08 -9.27 19.36
CA GLY A 87 -25.82 -10.01 19.50
C GLY A 87 -24.70 -9.31 18.74
N THR A 88 -23.56 -9.98 18.57
CA THR A 88 -22.45 -9.45 17.79
C THR A 88 -22.09 -10.36 16.62
N CYS A 89 -21.56 -9.77 15.55
CA CYS A 89 -21.06 -10.51 14.40
C CYS A 89 -19.72 -9.98 13.91
N ALA A 90 -18.99 -10.86 13.23
CA ALA A 90 -17.82 -10.54 12.45
C ALA A 90 -18.25 -10.37 10.99
N ARG A 91 -17.92 -9.24 10.37
CA ARG A 91 -18.01 -9.08 8.92
C ARG A 91 -16.79 -9.77 8.31
N VAL A 92 -17.03 -10.72 7.42
CA VAL A 92 -15.99 -11.58 6.85
C VAL A 92 -15.92 -11.40 5.35
N SER A 93 -14.71 -11.17 4.83
CA SER A 93 -14.42 -11.10 3.40
C SER A 93 -14.11 -12.48 2.82
N ILE A 94 -14.31 -12.63 1.51
CA ILE A 94 -13.91 -13.83 0.78
C ILE A 94 -12.42 -14.08 0.98
N GLY A 95 -12.04 -15.31 1.33
CA GLY A 95 -10.65 -15.70 1.58
C GLY A 95 -10.14 -15.44 3.00
N GLN A 96 -10.95 -14.85 3.88
CA GLN A 96 -10.56 -14.59 5.27
C GLN A 96 -10.61 -15.87 6.11
N VAL A 97 -9.56 -16.10 6.91
CA VAL A 97 -9.47 -17.27 7.81
C VAL A 97 -10.40 -17.08 9.00
N LEU A 98 -11.30 -18.04 9.23
CA LEU A 98 -12.24 -18.07 10.36
C LEU A 98 -11.63 -18.79 11.57
N LEU A 99 -11.16 -20.02 11.39
CA LEU A 99 -10.55 -20.85 12.43
C LEU A 99 -9.20 -21.39 11.94
N SER A 100 -8.23 -21.48 12.85
CA SER A 100 -6.95 -22.14 12.61
C SER A 100 -6.71 -23.23 13.64
N VAL A 101 -6.41 -24.44 13.18
CA VAL A 101 -5.95 -25.55 14.02
C VAL A 101 -4.50 -25.85 13.70
N ARG A 102 -3.67 -25.92 14.73
CA ARG A 102 -2.29 -26.38 14.64
C ARG A 102 -2.12 -27.62 15.50
N CYS A 103 -1.38 -28.61 15.03
CA CYS A 103 -1.16 -29.85 15.77
C CYS A 103 0.16 -30.49 15.38
N LYS A 104 0.47 -31.62 16.04
CA LYS A 104 1.53 -32.53 15.59
C LYS A 104 1.15 -33.15 14.24
N ASP A 105 2.14 -33.54 13.45
CA ASP A 105 1.96 -34.09 12.12
C ASP A 105 1.05 -35.32 12.06
N GLY A 106 1.15 -36.21 13.05
CA GLY A 106 0.31 -37.41 13.15
C GLY A 106 -1.19 -37.12 13.27
N HIS A 107 -1.58 -35.91 13.69
CA HIS A 107 -3.00 -35.55 13.87
C HIS A 107 -3.56 -34.67 12.75
N GLY A 108 -2.82 -34.46 11.65
CA GLY A 108 -3.25 -33.59 10.56
C GLY A 108 -4.58 -33.99 9.90
N LYS A 109 -4.85 -35.29 9.79
CA LYS A 109 -6.15 -35.82 9.29
C LYS A 109 -7.28 -35.52 10.27
N SER A 110 -7.05 -35.72 11.57
CA SER A 110 -8.02 -35.39 12.62
C SER A 110 -8.34 -33.90 12.66
N ALA A 111 -7.36 -33.04 12.43
CA ALA A 111 -7.56 -31.59 12.36
C ALA A 111 -8.41 -31.16 11.17
N GLN A 112 -8.22 -31.78 10.00
CA GLN A 112 -9.07 -31.54 8.83
C GLN A 112 -10.51 -31.98 9.07
N GLU A 113 -10.73 -33.17 9.65
CA GLU A 113 -12.07 -33.65 9.97
C GLU A 113 -12.76 -32.80 11.06
N ALA A 114 -11.99 -32.31 12.05
CA ALA A 114 -12.51 -31.39 13.06
C ALA A 114 -13.03 -30.08 12.43
N LEU A 115 -12.30 -29.53 11.47
CA LEU A 115 -12.71 -28.34 10.73
C LEU A 115 -13.88 -28.62 9.76
N ARG A 116 -13.95 -29.83 9.19
CA ARG A 116 -15.11 -30.26 8.38
C ARG A 116 -16.39 -30.27 9.20
N ARG A 117 -16.32 -30.71 10.46
CA ARG A 117 -17.47 -30.67 11.39
C ARG A 117 -17.81 -29.24 11.83
N ALA A 118 -16.80 -28.41 12.07
CA ALA A 118 -16.99 -27.00 12.44
C ALA A 118 -17.59 -26.17 11.29
N LYS A 119 -17.26 -26.50 10.04
CA LYS A 119 -17.80 -25.85 8.83
C LYS A 119 -19.33 -25.78 8.83
N PHE A 120 -20.02 -26.83 9.27
CA PHE A 120 -21.50 -26.86 9.31
C PHE A 120 -22.14 -25.93 10.37
N LYS A 121 -21.34 -25.19 11.14
CA LYS A 121 -21.84 -24.16 12.07
C LYS A 121 -21.87 -22.77 11.46
N PHE A 122 -21.31 -22.62 10.26
CA PHE A 122 -21.36 -21.37 9.52
C PHE A 122 -22.44 -21.44 8.43
N PRO A 123 -23.17 -20.34 8.18
CA PRO A 123 -23.94 -20.19 6.95
C PRO A 123 -22.98 -20.13 5.75
N GLY A 124 -23.47 -20.33 4.52
CA GLY A 124 -22.65 -20.12 3.32
C GLY A 124 -21.54 -21.15 3.06
N ARG A 125 -20.63 -20.82 2.14
CA ARG A 125 -19.55 -21.72 1.68
C ARG A 125 -18.24 -21.45 2.40
N GLN A 126 -17.68 -22.49 3.05
CA GLN A 126 -16.32 -22.47 3.59
C GLN A 126 -15.42 -23.50 2.91
N LYS A 127 -14.12 -23.18 2.88
CA LYS A 127 -13.06 -24.04 2.35
C LYS A 127 -12.05 -24.39 3.44
N ILE A 128 -11.59 -25.64 3.47
CA ILE A 128 -10.52 -26.09 4.36
C ILE A 128 -9.22 -26.05 3.57
N ILE A 129 -8.21 -25.38 4.10
CA ILE A 129 -6.92 -25.17 3.45
C ILE A 129 -5.81 -25.63 4.39
N VAL A 130 -5.04 -26.62 3.96
CA VAL A 130 -3.81 -27.03 4.65
C VAL A 130 -2.73 -26.00 4.33
N SER A 131 -2.17 -25.38 5.36
CA SER A 131 -1.16 -24.34 5.22
C SER A 131 0.18 -24.97 4.85
N ARG A 132 0.91 -24.34 3.91
CA ARG A 132 2.30 -24.70 3.60
C ARG A 132 3.29 -24.20 4.66
N LYS A 133 2.83 -23.48 5.68
CA LYS A 133 3.67 -22.84 6.70
C LYS A 133 3.97 -23.77 7.87
N TRP A 134 5.12 -23.56 8.53
CA TRP A 134 5.48 -24.27 9.75
C TRP A 134 4.76 -23.68 10.97
N GLY A 135 3.72 -24.37 11.46
CA GLY A 135 3.01 -24.03 12.69
C GLY A 135 2.53 -22.57 12.78
N PHE A 136 3.12 -21.80 13.70
CA PHE A 136 2.81 -20.38 13.92
C PHE A 136 3.70 -19.42 13.13
N THR A 137 4.70 -19.93 12.42
CA THR A 137 5.69 -19.11 11.75
C THR A 137 5.19 -18.59 10.41
N LYS A 138 5.92 -17.60 9.87
CA LYS A 138 5.72 -17.10 8.51
C LYS A 138 6.41 -17.96 7.44
N PHE A 139 7.28 -18.88 7.84
CA PHE A 139 8.13 -19.67 6.95
C PHE A 139 7.39 -20.88 6.40
N SER A 140 7.72 -21.28 5.17
CA SER A 140 7.21 -22.53 4.61
C SER A 140 7.78 -23.72 5.39
N ARG A 141 7.08 -24.84 5.39
CA ARG A 141 7.53 -26.07 6.05
C ARG A 141 8.86 -26.55 5.47
N THR A 142 9.01 -26.51 4.15
CA THR A 142 10.23 -26.95 3.45
C THR A 142 11.42 -26.09 3.87
N ASP A 143 11.26 -24.78 3.84
CA ASP A 143 12.34 -23.84 4.18
C ASP A 143 12.68 -23.91 5.66
N TYR A 144 11.66 -24.05 6.52
CA TYR A 144 11.87 -24.13 7.97
C TYR A 144 12.69 -25.37 8.36
N VAL A 145 12.33 -26.54 7.83
CA VAL A 145 13.07 -27.79 8.10
C VAL A 145 14.48 -27.69 7.58
N GLN A 146 14.67 -27.17 6.36
CA GLN A 146 15.99 -26.96 5.78
C GLN A 146 16.84 -26.01 6.62
N TRP A 147 16.34 -24.81 6.94
CA TRP A 147 17.10 -23.83 7.70
C TRP A 147 17.32 -24.25 9.16
N LYS A 148 16.44 -25.08 9.72
CA LYS A 148 16.68 -25.70 11.02
C LYS A 148 17.82 -26.71 10.96
N ALA A 149 17.88 -27.56 9.93
CA ALA A 149 19.01 -28.47 9.72
C ALA A 149 20.34 -27.71 9.49
N GLU A 150 20.27 -26.55 8.84
CA GLU A 150 21.42 -25.65 8.65
C GLU A 150 21.79 -24.82 9.90
N ASN A 151 21.10 -24.99 11.05
CA ASN A 151 21.24 -24.17 12.26
C ASN A 151 21.06 -22.65 12.02
N ARG A 152 20.25 -22.28 11.03
CA ARG A 152 19.94 -20.89 10.63
C ARG A 152 18.60 -20.38 11.15
N ILE A 153 17.86 -21.20 11.89
CA ILE A 153 16.65 -20.78 12.60
C ILE A 153 16.85 -21.00 14.09
N MET A 154 16.55 -19.97 14.87
CA MET A 154 16.48 -20.04 16.32
C MET A 154 15.03 -19.86 16.78
N ALA A 155 14.61 -20.65 17.76
CA ALA A 155 13.31 -20.49 18.39
C ALA A 155 13.24 -19.17 19.15
N ASP A 156 12.14 -18.43 18.98
CA ASP A 156 11.84 -17.15 19.63
C ASP A 156 10.46 -17.27 20.32
N GLY A 157 10.39 -18.17 21.30
CA GLY A 157 9.14 -18.57 21.96
C GLY A 157 8.20 -19.32 21.01
N VAL A 158 7.07 -18.69 20.65
CA VAL A 158 6.04 -19.28 19.78
C VAL A 158 6.37 -19.11 18.29
N ASN A 159 7.31 -18.22 17.95
CA ASN A 159 7.75 -17.96 16.59
C ASN A 159 9.23 -18.36 16.43
N ALA A 160 9.75 -18.19 15.22
CA ALA A 160 11.14 -18.45 14.90
C ALA A 160 11.80 -17.22 14.28
N LYS A 161 13.06 -16.99 14.67
CA LYS A 161 13.94 -15.99 14.08
C LYS A 161 14.90 -16.70 13.12
N PHE A 162 14.96 -16.18 11.90
CA PHE A 162 15.97 -16.60 10.94
C PHE A 162 17.28 -15.86 11.22
N MET A 163 18.32 -16.60 11.58
CA MET A 163 19.66 -16.10 11.82
C MET A 163 20.37 -15.90 10.49
N LYS A 164 20.58 -14.64 10.12
CA LYS A 164 21.48 -14.28 9.02
C LYS A 164 22.91 -14.65 9.44
N LEU A 165 23.69 -15.28 8.57
CA LEU A 165 25.04 -15.81 8.84
C LEU A 165 26.00 -14.83 9.54
N ASN A 166 25.79 -13.51 9.42
CA ASN A 166 26.58 -12.48 10.10
C ASN A 166 26.51 -12.56 11.64
N SER A 167 25.51 -13.22 12.21
CA SER A 167 25.34 -13.36 13.67
C SER A 167 26.03 -14.61 14.26
N LEU A 168 26.33 -15.63 13.44
CA LEU A 168 27.17 -16.77 13.84
C LEU A 168 28.65 -16.38 13.95
N GLN A 169 29.09 -15.38 13.16
CA GLN A 169 30.43 -14.81 13.28
C GLN A 169 30.67 -14.18 14.66
N ASN A 170 29.64 -13.64 15.33
CA ASN A 170 29.81 -13.03 16.66
C ASN A 170 29.92 -14.06 17.79
N VAL A 171 29.35 -15.26 17.62
CA VAL A 171 29.49 -16.36 18.59
C VAL A 171 30.81 -17.11 18.38
N CYS A 172 31.22 -17.36 17.13
CA CYS A 172 32.50 -18.01 16.84
C CYS A 172 33.72 -17.09 17.02
N ARG A 173 33.56 -15.76 16.92
CA ARG A 173 34.66 -14.80 17.17
C ARG A 173 35.14 -14.77 18.61
N GLN A 174 34.33 -15.20 19.58
CA GLN A 174 34.67 -15.00 20.99
C GLN A 174 35.47 -16.13 21.64
N LYS A 175 35.67 -17.30 21.01
CA LYS A 175 36.24 -18.42 21.78
C LYS A 175 37.39 -19.27 21.25
N LEU A 176 37.86 -19.26 19.99
CA LEU A 176 38.99 -20.20 19.70
C LEU A 176 39.97 -19.95 18.54
N LEU A 177 39.90 -18.91 17.71
CA LEU A 177 40.72 -18.89 16.47
C LEU A 177 41.30 -17.51 16.08
N LEU A 178 41.80 -16.75 17.05
CA LEU A 178 42.42 -15.44 16.80
C LEU A 178 43.97 -15.40 16.70
N PRO A 179 44.76 -16.42 17.10
CA PRO A 179 46.21 -16.37 16.88
C PRO A 179 46.73 -17.09 15.61
N VAL A 180 45.99 -18.03 15.01
CA VAL A 180 46.59 -19.03 14.10
C VAL A 180 46.38 -18.76 12.59
N LEU A 181 45.44 -17.91 12.18
CA LEU A 181 45.05 -17.79 10.76
C LEU A 181 45.44 -16.46 10.08
N LYS A 182 46.52 -15.82 10.51
CA LYS A 182 47.07 -14.63 9.80
C LYS A 182 47.96 -14.91 8.57
N PRO A 183 48.61 -16.09 8.37
CA PRO A 183 49.47 -16.25 7.19
C PRO A 183 48.91 -17.05 6.00
N LEU A 184 47.72 -17.69 6.09
CA LEU A 184 47.32 -18.73 5.11
C LEU A 184 46.12 -18.42 4.19
N PHE A 185 45.63 -17.16 4.17
CA PHE A 185 44.46 -16.78 3.35
C PHE A 185 44.78 -16.04 2.04
N TYR A 186 46.02 -16.15 1.55
CA TYR A 186 46.31 -15.88 0.15
C TYR A 186 46.26 -17.21 -0.62
N GLN A 187 45.21 -17.40 -1.43
CA GLN A 187 45.19 -18.16 -2.71
C GLN A 187 44.03 -19.14 -2.97
N THR A 188 43.17 -19.54 -2.03
CA THR A 188 42.19 -20.63 -2.34
C THR A 188 40.72 -20.41 -1.98
N ALA A 189 40.31 -19.24 -1.49
CA ALA A 189 38.92 -18.99 -1.08
C ALA A 189 38.01 -18.32 -2.15
N GLN A 190 38.35 -18.39 -3.44
CA GLN A 190 37.61 -17.69 -4.50
C GLN A 190 36.45 -18.48 -5.14
N LEU A 191 36.21 -19.75 -4.81
CA LEU A 191 35.19 -20.55 -5.51
C LEU A 191 33.92 -20.87 -4.72
N LEU A 192 33.92 -20.83 -3.39
CA LEU A 192 32.75 -21.26 -2.58
C LEU A 192 31.89 -20.11 -2.02
N HIS A 193 32.28 -18.85 -2.24
CA HIS A 193 31.54 -17.68 -1.74
C HIS A 193 30.56 -17.06 -2.75
N PHE A 194 30.51 -17.54 -4.00
CA PHE A 194 29.86 -16.82 -5.10
C PHE A 194 28.36 -17.05 -5.27
N THR A 195 27.81 -18.18 -4.80
CA THR A 195 26.38 -18.50 -5.02
C THR A 195 25.43 -17.91 -3.97
N LYS A 196 25.94 -17.45 -2.82
CA LYS A 196 25.12 -16.86 -1.74
C LYS A 196 24.96 -15.33 -1.82
N PHE A 197 25.54 -14.66 -2.81
CA PHE A 197 25.43 -13.20 -2.97
C PHE A 197 24.09 -12.72 -3.57
N ILE A 198 23.24 -13.66 -4.01
CA ILE A 198 22.00 -13.38 -4.74
C ILE A 198 20.78 -13.88 -3.95
N GLN A 199 20.42 -13.21 -2.84
CA GLN A 199 19.05 -12.93 -2.36
C GLN A 199 19.05 -12.44 -0.89
N PRO A 200 18.15 -11.53 -0.46
CA PRO A 200 17.56 -10.38 -1.12
C PRO A 200 18.24 -9.09 -0.61
N ILE A 201 19.10 -8.50 -1.44
CA ILE A 201 19.62 -7.12 -1.27
C ILE A 201 18.41 -6.21 -1.04
N THR A 202 18.28 -5.71 0.17
CA THR A 202 17.18 -4.84 0.64
C THR A 202 17.67 -3.47 1.04
N GLU A 203 18.99 -3.26 1.16
CA GLU A 203 19.61 -1.96 1.39
C GLU A 203 20.91 -1.91 0.60
N PHE A 204 20.92 -1.08 -0.45
CA PHE A 204 22.09 -0.78 -1.24
C PHE A 204 22.78 0.44 -0.60
N GLU A 205 23.59 0.20 0.41
CA GLU A 205 24.59 1.19 0.84
C GLU A 205 25.52 1.46 -0.34
N SER A 206 25.82 2.74 -0.62
CA SER A 206 26.54 3.21 -1.82
C SER A 206 27.90 2.53 -2.07
N GLU A 207 28.50 1.92 -1.05
CA GLU A 207 29.76 1.17 -1.13
C GLU A 207 29.59 -0.26 -1.68
N ARG A 208 28.51 -0.97 -1.34
CA ARG A 208 28.31 -2.37 -1.77
C ARG A 208 28.00 -2.47 -3.25
N GLY A 209 27.31 -1.47 -3.80
CA GLY A 209 27.11 -1.33 -5.25
C GLY A 209 28.38 -1.16 -6.04
N ARG A 210 29.28 -0.30 -5.53
CA ARG A 210 30.60 -0.08 -6.12
C ARG A 210 31.45 -1.35 -6.05
N ALA A 211 31.37 -2.11 -4.97
CA ALA A 211 32.06 -3.39 -4.82
C ALA A 211 31.58 -4.44 -5.85
N ILE A 212 30.27 -4.58 -6.05
CA ILE A 212 29.70 -5.50 -7.05
C ILE A 212 30.13 -5.09 -8.47
N LEU A 213 30.08 -3.80 -8.80
CA LEU A 213 30.54 -3.29 -10.09
C LEU A 213 32.04 -3.52 -10.31
N ARG A 214 32.84 -3.44 -9.24
CA ARG A 214 34.28 -3.75 -9.29
C ARG A 214 34.54 -5.23 -9.54
N LEU A 215 33.76 -6.13 -8.93
CA LEU A 215 33.86 -7.58 -9.15
C LEU A 215 33.44 -7.99 -10.57
N ILE A 216 32.42 -7.32 -11.14
CA ILE A 216 32.01 -7.51 -12.54
C ILE A 216 33.11 -7.05 -13.49
N ARG A 217 33.69 -5.85 -13.26
CA ARG A 217 34.81 -5.33 -14.07
C ARG A 217 36.05 -6.22 -14.06
N LEU A 218 36.31 -6.91 -12.95
CA LEU A 218 37.44 -7.82 -12.81
C LEU A 218 37.19 -9.20 -13.46
N GLY A 219 36.02 -9.43 -14.08
CA GLY A 219 35.70 -10.68 -14.78
C GLY A 219 35.43 -11.87 -13.86
N ILE A 220 35.33 -11.65 -12.54
CA ILE A 220 35.16 -12.70 -11.53
C ILE A 220 33.69 -13.15 -11.45
N PHE A 221 32.76 -12.32 -11.94
CA PHE A 221 31.32 -12.58 -11.91
C PHE A 221 30.66 -12.23 -13.25
N SER A 222 29.93 -13.19 -13.83
CA SER A 222 29.03 -12.95 -14.98
C SER A 222 27.60 -12.80 -14.48
N PRO A 223 27.02 -11.59 -14.46
CA PRO A 223 25.68 -11.38 -13.94
C PRO A 223 24.62 -11.99 -14.86
N SER A 224 23.68 -12.73 -14.27
CA SER A 224 22.44 -13.11 -14.95
C SER A 224 21.58 -11.90 -15.29
N SER A 225 20.67 -12.04 -16.27
CA SER A 225 19.71 -10.98 -16.63
C SER A 225 18.92 -10.45 -15.42
N HIS A 226 18.47 -11.34 -14.54
CA HIS A 226 17.76 -10.96 -13.31
C HIS A 226 18.63 -10.12 -12.35
N ALA A 227 19.93 -10.42 -12.26
CA ALA A 227 20.85 -9.64 -11.44
C ALA A 227 21.02 -8.22 -11.97
N TYR A 228 21.11 -8.05 -13.31
CA TYR A 228 21.14 -6.74 -13.94
C TYR A 228 19.86 -5.94 -13.67
N CYS A 229 18.68 -6.53 -13.85
CA CYS A 229 17.40 -5.87 -13.53
C CYS A 229 17.37 -5.35 -12.08
N LYS A 230 17.86 -6.15 -11.14
CA LYS A 230 17.89 -5.76 -9.73
C LYS A 230 18.86 -4.60 -9.46
N LEU A 231 20.06 -4.65 -10.02
CA LEU A 231 21.04 -3.57 -9.89
C LEU A 231 20.52 -2.27 -10.49
N LEU A 232 19.89 -2.33 -11.66
CA LEU A 232 19.26 -1.18 -12.30
C LEU A 232 18.10 -0.60 -11.48
N SER A 233 17.27 -1.45 -10.88
CA SER A 233 16.19 -1.02 -9.98
C SER A 233 16.71 -0.24 -8.78
N GLU A 234 17.79 -0.71 -8.14
CA GLU A 234 18.43 0.00 -7.03
C GLU A 234 19.06 1.32 -7.48
N CYS A 235 19.77 1.33 -8.61
CA CYS A 235 20.32 2.57 -9.17
C CYS A 235 19.22 3.59 -9.52
N SER A 236 18.06 3.13 -9.99
CA SER A 236 16.88 3.96 -10.27
C SER A 236 16.31 4.59 -8.99
N LYS A 237 16.27 3.85 -7.87
CA LYS A 237 15.84 4.39 -6.57
C LYS A 237 16.78 5.46 -6.04
N ILE A 238 18.09 5.25 -6.19
CA ILE A 238 19.14 6.16 -5.69
C ILE A 238 19.42 7.31 -6.68
N LYS A 239 18.85 7.25 -7.90
CA LYS A 239 19.11 8.19 -9.00
C LYS A 239 20.60 8.29 -9.36
N SER A 240 21.33 7.17 -9.26
CA SER A 240 22.78 7.12 -9.53
C SER A 240 23.06 6.87 -11.00
N LEU A 241 23.14 7.95 -11.78
CA LEU A 241 23.40 7.88 -13.23
C LEU A 241 24.78 7.27 -13.55
N GLY A 242 25.82 7.62 -12.78
CA GLY A 242 27.18 7.14 -13.04
C GLY A 242 27.30 5.62 -12.94
N GLN A 243 26.72 5.03 -11.89
CA GLN A 243 26.67 3.57 -11.72
C GLN A 243 25.74 2.93 -12.76
N GLY A 244 24.61 3.55 -13.04
CA GLY A 244 23.66 3.11 -14.06
C GLY A 244 24.29 2.98 -15.45
N LYS A 245 25.06 3.98 -15.91
CA LYS A 245 25.80 3.93 -17.18
C LYS A 245 26.84 2.82 -17.22
N GLN A 246 27.51 2.55 -16.10
CA GLN A 246 28.47 1.44 -16.00
C GLN A 246 27.78 0.09 -16.14
N ILE A 247 26.62 -0.08 -15.52
CA ILE A 247 25.80 -1.30 -15.67
C ILE A 247 25.32 -1.44 -17.10
N HIS A 248 24.82 -0.37 -17.72
CA HIS A 248 24.36 -0.40 -19.10
C HIS A 248 25.46 -0.83 -20.08
N ALA A 249 26.68 -0.27 -19.94
CA ALA A 249 27.82 -0.71 -20.76
C ALA A 249 28.16 -2.19 -20.57
N GLN A 250 28.01 -2.71 -19.35
CA GLN A 250 28.23 -4.15 -19.06
C GLN A 250 27.12 -5.03 -19.63
N VAL A 251 25.87 -4.58 -19.63
CA VAL A 251 24.74 -5.26 -20.27
C VAL A 251 25.00 -5.45 -21.76
N ILE A 252 25.44 -4.39 -22.45
CA ILE A 252 25.79 -4.42 -23.87
C ILE A 252 26.95 -5.42 -24.09
N ARG A 253 28.03 -5.30 -23.30
CA ARG A 253 29.19 -6.20 -23.41
C ARG A 253 28.86 -7.66 -23.15
N SER A 254 27.87 -7.94 -22.29
CA SER A 254 27.45 -9.28 -21.92
C SER A 254 26.42 -9.89 -22.88
N GLY A 255 26.00 -9.16 -23.91
CA GLY A 255 25.02 -9.63 -24.90
C GLY A 255 23.57 -9.65 -24.41
N PHE A 256 23.24 -8.92 -23.34
CA PHE A 256 21.88 -8.84 -22.79
C PHE A 256 21.11 -7.59 -23.25
N SER A 257 21.59 -6.89 -24.29
CA SER A 257 20.96 -5.66 -24.80
C SER A 257 19.56 -5.87 -25.36
N GLU A 258 19.27 -7.06 -25.90
CA GLU A 258 17.96 -7.39 -26.48
C GLU A 258 16.95 -7.90 -25.44
N ASP A 259 17.35 -8.09 -24.18
CA ASP A 259 16.44 -8.54 -23.14
C ASP A 259 15.46 -7.42 -22.76
N LEU A 260 14.20 -7.59 -23.18
CA LEU A 260 13.09 -6.66 -22.93
C LEU A 260 12.98 -6.24 -21.45
N LYS A 261 13.24 -7.16 -20.50
CA LYS A 261 13.14 -6.82 -19.07
C LYS A 261 14.24 -5.86 -18.66
N ILE A 262 15.48 -6.09 -19.10
CA ILE A 262 16.60 -5.20 -18.80
C ILE A 262 16.35 -3.84 -19.45
N HIS A 263 15.83 -3.84 -20.67
CA HIS A 263 15.50 -2.63 -21.41
C HIS A 263 14.49 -1.74 -20.67
N SER A 264 13.39 -2.31 -20.17
CA SER A 264 12.42 -1.55 -19.37
C SER A 264 13.02 -1.01 -18.06
N HIS A 265 13.97 -1.74 -17.45
CA HIS A 265 14.71 -1.25 -16.28
C HIS A 265 15.70 -0.13 -16.62
N LEU A 266 16.35 -0.17 -17.78
CA LEU A 266 17.21 0.89 -18.28
C LEU A 266 16.41 2.16 -18.57
N ILE A 267 15.26 2.04 -19.25
CA ILE A 267 14.35 3.16 -19.50
C ILE A 267 13.94 3.81 -18.18
N ASN A 268 13.51 3.01 -17.19
CA ASN A 268 13.13 3.51 -15.86
C ASN A 268 14.32 4.17 -15.12
N LEU A 269 15.54 3.63 -15.23
CA LEU A 269 16.74 4.25 -14.67
C LEU A 269 17.02 5.62 -15.31
N TYR A 270 17.10 5.70 -16.63
CA TYR A 270 17.39 6.93 -17.36
C TYR A 270 16.31 7.99 -17.17
N SER A 271 15.04 7.56 -17.16
CA SER A 271 13.89 8.41 -16.86
C SER A 271 14.05 9.04 -15.47
N LYS A 272 14.22 8.25 -14.39
CA LYS A 272 14.37 8.79 -13.03
C LYS A 272 15.62 9.64 -12.80
N CYS A 273 16.65 9.44 -13.63
CA CYS A 273 17.86 10.26 -13.63
C CYS A 273 17.72 11.52 -14.50
N ARG A 274 16.53 11.78 -15.07
CA ARG A 274 16.21 12.92 -15.95
C ARG A 274 17.04 13.01 -17.22
N VAL A 275 17.52 11.87 -17.72
CA VAL A 275 18.22 11.77 -19.01
C VAL A 275 17.23 11.27 -20.06
N PHE A 276 16.27 12.12 -20.38
CA PHE A 276 15.10 11.78 -21.19
C PHE A 276 15.44 11.34 -22.61
N GLN A 277 16.43 11.97 -23.25
CA GLN A 277 16.84 11.58 -24.59
C GLN A 277 17.34 10.14 -24.65
N SER A 278 18.17 9.71 -23.69
CA SER A 278 18.64 8.32 -23.63
C SER A 278 17.52 7.34 -23.32
N ALA A 279 16.59 7.71 -22.44
CA ALA A 279 15.41 6.89 -22.16
C ALA A 279 14.51 6.75 -23.40
N ARG A 280 14.34 7.83 -24.18
CA ARG A 280 13.57 7.86 -25.41
C ARG A 280 14.21 7.03 -26.51
N ASN A 281 15.51 7.18 -26.73
CA ASN A 281 16.23 6.39 -27.74
C ASN A 281 16.10 4.89 -27.45
N LEU A 282 16.31 4.46 -26.20
CA LEU A 282 16.09 3.08 -25.80
C LEU A 282 14.63 2.68 -26.09
N PHE A 283 13.66 3.48 -25.67
CA PHE A 283 12.26 3.18 -25.95
C PHE A 283 11.91 3.07 -27.44
N ASP A 284 12.59 3.81 -28.31
CA ASP A 284 12.41 3.77 -29.76
C ASP A 284 13.06 2.56 -30.42
N GLU A 285 14.20 2.09 -29.88
CA GLU A 285 14.95 0.93 -30.40
C GLU A 285 14.17 -0.40 -30.33
N VAL A 286 13.24 -0.56 -29.37
CA VAL A 286 12.55 -1.84 -29.16
C VAL A 286 11.19 -1.87 -29.87
N PRO A 287 10.96 -2.81 -30.81
CA PRO A 287 9.67 -2.95 -31.51
C PRO A 287 8.55 -3.42 -30.59
N GLN A 288 8.84 -4.33 -29.65
CA GLN A 288 7.87 -4.89 -28.70
C GLN A 288 8.01 -4.24 -27.32
N ARG A 289 7.29 -3.13 -27.13
CA ARG A 289 7.27 -2.39 -25.86
C ARG A 289 6.30 -3.05 -24.88
N ASP A 290 6.72 -3.17 -23.62
CA ASP A 290 5.86 -3.64 -22.53
C ASP A 290 5.19 -2.48 -21.78
N PHE A 291 4.11 -2.75 -21.06
CA PHE A 291 3.42 -1.74 -20.24
C PHE A 291 4.38 -1.01 -19.29
N THR A 292 5.37 -1.70 -18.72
CA THR A 292 6.37 -1.12 -17.81
C THR A 292 7.15 0.02 -18.45
N SER A 293 7.58 -0.15 -19.71
CA SER A 293 8.31 0.86 -20.46
C SER A 293 7.46 2.10 -20.76
N TRP A 294 6.20 1.91 -21.17
CA TRP A 294 5.23 3.00 -21.37
C TRP A 294 4.97 3.77 -20.09
N PHE A 295 4.63 3.06 -19.01
CA PHE A 295 4.32 3.64 -17.71
C PHE A 295 5.49 4.44 -17.15
N ALA A 296 6.72 3.91 -17.24
CA ALA A 296 7.91 4.56 -16.70
C ALA A 296 8.17 5.91 -17.38
N LEU A 297 8.10 5.98 -18.71
CA LEU A 297 8.32 7.24 -19.44
C LEU A 297 7.18 8.24 -19.22
N ILE A 298 5.92 7.81 -19.38
CA ILE A 298 4.76 8.69 -19.25
C ILE A 298 4.72 9.31 -17.85
N SER A 299 4.95 8.50 -16.81
CA SER A 299 4.91 8.98 -15.43
C SER A 299 6.05 9.93 -15.10
N GLU A 300 7.25 9.70 -15.66
CA GLU A 300 8.40 10.57 -15.38
C GLU A 300 8.33 11.88 -16.19
N TYR A 301 7.87 11.84 -17.44
CA TYR A 301 7.59 13.05 -18.22
C TYR A 301 6.61 13.96 -17.47
N SER A 302 5.51 13.40 -16.93
CA SER A 302 4.54 14.18 -16.15
C SER A 302 5.02 14.62 -14.74
N GLN A 303 6.13 14.05 -14.25
CA GLN A 303 6.77 14.51 -13.02
C GLN A 303 7.85 15.58 -13.29
N SER A 304 8.31 15.68 -14.53
CA SER A 304 9.43 16.53 -14.92
C SER A 304 9.02 17.74 -15.74
N GLY A 305 7.72 17.96 -15.93
CA GLY A 305 7.16 19.11 -16.63
C GLY A 305 7.01 18.96 -18.15
N PHE A 306 7.26 17.75 -18.68
CA PHE A 306 7.10 17.40 -20.10
C PHE A 306 5.69 16.85 -20.34
N GLU A 307 4.69 17.67 -20.04
CA GLU A 307 3.29 17.24 -19.97
C GLU A 307 2.70 16.93 -21.35
N GLU A 308 3.09 17.71 -22.38
CA GLU A 308 2.65 17.47 -23.76
C GLU A 308 3.22 16.15 -24.30
N GLU A 309 4.50 15.88 -24.04
CA GLU A 309 5.15 14.64 -24.43
C GLU A 309 4.54 13.44 -23.71
N ALA A 310 4.15 13.58 -22.44
CA ALA A 310 3.45 12.54 -21.70
C ALA A 310 2.09 12.19 -22.35
N ILE A 311 1.34 13.21 -22.79
CA ILE A 311 0.06 13.04 -23.47
C ILE A 311 0.25 12.38 -24.84
N MET A 312 1.19 12.88 -25.65
CA MET A 312 1.51 12.30 -26.96
C MET A 312 1.94 10.84 -26.84
N LEU A 313 2.74 10.51 -25.81
CA LEU A 313 3.20 9.16 -25.57
C LEU A 313 2.05 8.24 -25.15
N PHE A 314 1.10 8.74 -24.36
CA PHE A 314 -0.11 8.00 -24.04
C PHE A 314 -0.96 7.71 -25.29
N ASP A 315 -1.09 8.66 -26.20
CA ASP A 315 -1.80 8.43 -27.47
C ASP A 315 -1.10 7.38 -28.33
N GLN A 316 0.22 7.41 -28.41
CA GLN A 316 1.00 6.37 -29.09
C GLN A 316 0.79 5.00 -28.45
N MET A 317 0.69 4.93 -27.12
CA MET A 317 0.40 3.70 -26.38
C MET A 317 -0.96 3.11 -26.80
N LEU A 318 -2.00 3.95 -26.83
CA LEU A 318 -3.35 3.54 -27.23
C LEU A 318 -3.42 3.09 -28.70
N LEU A 319 -2.77 3.84 -29.61
CA LEU A 319 -2.68 3.46 -31.03
C LEU A 319 -1.94 2.15 -31.25
N SER A 320 -1.02 1.81 -30.35
CA SER A 320 -0.30 0.52 -30.35
C SER A 320 -1.14 -0.64 -29.78
N GLY A 321 -2.43 -0.44 -29.51
CA GLY A 321 -3.37 -1.46 -29.04
C GLY A 321 -3.35 -1.71 -27.52
N TRP A 322 -2.55 -0.95 -26.76
CA TRP A 322 -2.52 -1.06 -25.31
C TRP A 322 -3.69 -0.30 -24.68
N LYS A 323 -4.19 -0.81 -23.54
CA LYS A 323 -5.23 -0.16 -22.75
C LYS A 323 -4.62 0.60 -21.57
N GLY A 324 -5.20 1.75 -21.24
CA GLY A 324 -4.87 2.45 -20.01
C GLY A 324 -5.28 1.63 -18.78
N THR A 325 -4.52 1.78 -17.70
CA THR A 325 -4.76 1.14 -16.40
C THR A 325 -4.81 2.20 -15.30
N GLU A 326 -5.30 1.84 -14.12
CA GLU A 326 -5.38 2.70 -12.94
C GLU A 326 -4.06 3.39 -12.57
N LEU A 327 -2.93 2.79 -12.95
CA LEU A 327 -1.60 3.32 -12.67
C LEU A 327 -1.23 4.51 -13.56
N ILE A 328 -1.64 4.49 -14.84
CA ILE A 328 -1.18 5.47 -15.83
C ILE A 328 -2.10 6.69 -15.92
N PHE A 329 -3.40 6.49 -15.68
CA PHE A 329 -4.38 7.57 -15.78
C PHE A 329 -4.05 8.78 -14.90
N PRO A 330 -3.66 8.63 -13.62
CA PRO A 330 -3.34 9.79 -12.78
C PRO A 330 -2.23 10.67 -13.36
N SER A 331 -1.20 10.08 -13.97
CA SER A 331 -0.09 10.79 -14.62
C SER A 331 -0.58 11.59 -15.83
N VAL A 332 -1.32 10.97 -16.73
CA VAL A 332 -1.79 11.64 -17.97
C VAL A 332 -2.88 12.68 -17.67
N ILE A 333 -3.78 12.39 -16.73
CA ILE A 333 -4.81 13.35 -16.29
C ILE A 333 -4.15 14.57 -15.65
N LYS A 334 -3.10 14.37 -14.84
CA LYS A 334 -2.31 15.47 -14.28
C LYS A 334 -1.65 16.30 -15.39
N ALA A 335 -1.07 15.68 -16.40
CA ALA A 335 -0.53 16.39 -17.57
C ALA A 335 -1.60 17.27 -18.25
N CYS A 336 -2.82 16.76 -18.44
CA CYS A 336 -3.95 17.55 -18.96
C CYS A 336 -4.36 18.70 -18.03
N SER A 337 -4.29 18.51 -16.72
CA SER A 337 -4.62 19.55 -15.73
C SER A 337 -3.63 20.72 -15.74
N ILE A 338 -2.35 20.45 -16.01
CA ILE A 338 -1.28 21.44 -16.08
C ILE A 338 -1.36 22.20 -17.41
N THR A 339 -1.50 21.48 -18.52
CA THR A 339 -1.64 22.06 -19.87
C THR A 339 -3.00 22.73 -20.11
N LYS A 340 -3.94 22.62 -19.16
CA LYS A 340 -5.33 23.10 -19.27
C LYS A 340 -6.07 22.56 -20.49
N ASN A 341 -5.67 21.39 -20.99
CA ASN A 341 -6.26 20.77 -22.17
C ASN A 341 -7.53 19.99 -21.80
N LEU A 342 -8.65 20.71 -21.66
CA LEU A 342 -9.94 20.14 -21.30
C LEU A 342 -10.45 19.12 -22.32
N SER A 343 -10.24 19.37 -23.62
CA SER A 343 -10.67 18.47 -24.69
C SER A 343 -10.03 17.09 -24.54
N LYS A 344 -8.71 17.06 -24.36
CA LYS A 344 -7.97 15.82 -24.11
C LYS A 344 -8.36 15.17 -22.78
N GLY A 345 -8.53 15.97 -21.72
CA GLY A 345 -8.99 15.48 -20.42
C GLY A 345 -10.34 14.77 -20.50
N LYS A 346 -11.29 15.29 -21.29
CA LYS A 346 -12.60 14.64 -21.54
C LYS A 346 -12.47 13.33 -22.33
N GLN A 347 -11.59 13.27 -23.33
CA GLN A 347 -11.31 12.03 -24.05
C GLN A 347 -10.75 10.96 -23.11
N ILE A 348 -9.79 11.32 -22.26
CA ILE A 348 -9.21 10.41 -21.26
C ILE A 348 -10.25 9.98 -20.25
N HIS A 349 -11.12 10.88 -19.79
CA HIS A 349 -12.25 10.52 -18.92
C HIS A 349 -13.17 9.47 -19.57
N GLY A 350 -13.49 9.62 -20.86
CA GLY A 350 -14.23 8.61 -21.61
C GLY A 350 -13.52 7.26 -21.67
N ILE A 351 -12.20 7.25 -21.83
CA ILE A 351 -11.38 6.03 -21.81
C ILE A 351 -11.39 5.38 -20.42
N VAL A 352 -11.31 6.16 -19.34
CA VAL A 352 -11.39 5.67 -17.95
C VAL A 352 -12.72 4.95 -17.72
N ILE A 353 -13.84 5.52 -18.16
CA ILE A 353 -15.17 4.90 -18.06
C ILE A 353 -15.23 3.62 -18.91
N ALA A 354 -14.74 3.67 -20.15
CA ALA A 354 -14.74 2.50 -21.05
C ALA A 354 -13.86 1.35 -20.54
N THR A 355 -12.88 1.63 -19.69
CA THR A 355 -11.97 0.64 -19.10
C THR A 355 -12.41 0.17 -17.70
N GLY A 356 -13.45 0.77 -17.10
CA GLY A 356 -14.00 0.36 -15.81
C GLY A 356 -13.24 0.89 -14.59
N PHE A 357 -12.46 1.96 -14.74
CA PHE A 357 -11.65 2.54 -13.66
C PHE A 357 -12.24 3.85 -13.09
N GLU A 358 -13.47 4.21 -13.45
CA GLU A 358 -14.16 5.43 -13.02
C GLU A 358 -14.37 5.52 -11.50
N PHE A 359 -14.42 4.38 -10.82
CA PHE A 359 -14.59 4.30 -9.37
C PHE A 359 -13.28 4.10 -8.60
N ASP A 360 -12.13 4.00 -9.29
CA ASP A 360 -10.85 4.00 -8.59
C ASP A 360 -10.63 5.36 -7.92
N VAL A 361 -10.37 5.35 -6.61
CA VAL A 361 -10.30 6.57 -5.81
C VAL A 361 -9.17 7.50 -6.28
N PHE A 362 -8.05 6.97 -6.76
CA PHE A 362 -6.93 7.77 -7.24
C PHE A 362 -7.26 8.38 -8.61
N VAL A 363 -7.81 7.58 -9.53
CA VAL A 363 -8.21 8.06 -10.86
C VAL A 363 -9.31 9.11 -10.76
N ALA A 364 -10.35 8.85 -9.95
CA ALA A 364 -11.45 9.79 -9.72
C ALA A 364 -10.96 11.11 -9.11
N ASN A 365 -10.06 11.06 -8.11
CA ASN A 365 -9.46 12.27 -7.55
C ASN A 365 -8.66 13.07 -8.59
N SER A 366 -7.90 12.40 -9.44
CA SER A 366 -7.16 13.04 -10.54
C SER A 366 -8.10 13.70 -11.54
N LEU A 367 -9.22 13.05 -11.90
CA LEU A 367 -10.23 13.60 -12.80
C LEU A 367 -10.92 14.84 -12.20
N VAL A 368 -11.33 14.77 -10.92
CA VAL A 368 -11.89 15.91 -10.17
C VAL A 368 -10.92 17.09 -10.25
N PHE A 369 -9.65 16.87 -9.94
CA PHE A 369 -8.61 17.91 -10.00
C PHE A 369 -8.41 18.48 -11.41
N MET A 370 -8.46 17.64 -12.45
CA MET A 370 -8.33 18.08 -13.84
C MET A 370 -9.49 18.98 -14.26
N TYR A 371 -10.73 18.58 -13.99
CA TYR A 371 -11.89 19.41 -14.32
C TYR A 371 -11.85 20.77 -13.62
N GLU A 372 -11.46 20.82 -12.35
CA GLU A 372 -11.32 22.10 -11.66
C GLU A 372 -10.16 22.93 -12.18
N SER A 373 -9.03 22.29 -12.47
CA SER A 373 -7.88 22.95 -13.06
C SER A 373 -8.25 23.59 -14.40
N CYS A 374 -9.12 22.96 -15.18
CA CYS A 374 -9.66 23.49 -16.43
C CYS A 374 -10.84 24.47 -16.24
N GLY A 375 -11.21 24.82 -15.01
CA GLY A 375 -12.29 25.77 -14.70
C GLY A 375 -13.71 25.20 -14.78
N VAL A 376 -13.88 23.89 -14.97
CA VAL A 376 -15.18 23.22 -15.12
C VAL A 376 -15.64 22.64 -13.78
N PHE A 377 -15.95 23.53 -12.84
CA PHE A 377 -16.26 23.16 -11.45
C PHE A 377 -17.56 22.36 -11.29
N ILE A 378 -18.55 22.56 -12.18
CA ILE A 378 -19.83 21.85 -12.12
C ILE A 378 -19.61 20.35 -12.38
N ASP A 379 -18.86 20.02 -13.42
CA ASP A 379 -18.57 18.62 -13.77
C ASP A 379 -17.65 17.97 -12.73
N SER A 380 -16.66 18.72 -12.21
CA SER A 380 -15.85 18.26 -11.08
C SER A 380 -16.71 17.90 -9.86
N ARG A 381 -17.67 18.77 -9.51
CA ARG A 381 -18.57 18.55 -8.37
C ARG A 381 -19.48 17.33 -8.58
N LYS A 382 -20.02 17.16 -9.79
CA LYS A 382 -20.82 15.97 -10.14
C LYS A 382 -20.00 14.70 -9.96
N LEU A 383 -18.80 14.66 -10.54
CA LEU A 383 -17.90 13.52 -10.44
C LEU A 383 -17.56 13.21 -8.98
N PHE A 384 -17.23 14.23 -8.18
CA PHE A 384 -16.99 14.06 -6.75
C PHE A 384 -18.19 13.42 -6.04
N ASN A 385 -19.41 13.89 -6.33
CA ASN A 385 -20.62 13.36 -5.71
C ASN A 385 -20.86 11.89 -6.07
N GLU A 386 -20.59 11.50 -7.32
CA GLU A 386 -20.72 10.14 -7.85
C GLU A 386 -19.70 9.14 -7.29
N MET A 387 -18.59 9.63 -6.68
CA MET A 387 -17.60 8.74 -6.07
C MET A 387 -18.22 7.89 -4.93
N PRO A 388 -18.14 6.54 -4.99
CA PRO A 388 -18.72 5.66 -3.99
C PRO A 388 -18.01 5.76 -2.64
N GLU A 389 -16.70 5.97 -2.66
CA GLU A 389 -15.87 6.20 -1.47
C GLU A 389 -15.11 7.52 -1.62
N LYS A 390 -15.31 8.44 -0.67
CA LYS A 390 -14.62 9.74 -0.61
C LYS A 390 -13.58 9.70 0.49
N SER A 391 -12.31 9.74 0.11
CA SER A 391 -11.19 9.80 1.05
C SER A 391 -10.97 11.23 1.56
N VAL A 392 -10.20 11.41 2.65
CA VAL A 392 -9.74 12.75 3.08
C VAL A 392 -8.99 13.46 1.94
N ALA A 393 -8.24 12.71 1.12
CA ALA A 393 -7.56 13.27 -0.04
C ALA A 393 -8.53 13.81 -1.10
N SER A 394 -9.67 13.13 -1.31
CA SER A 394 -10.75 13.56 -2.22
C SER A 394 -11.34 14.89 -1.79
N TRP A 395 -11.68 15.02 -0.50
CA TRP A 395 -12.16 16.28 0.07
C TRP A 395 -11.12 17.40 -0.03
N ASN A 396 -9.86 17.08 0.24
CA ASN A 396 -8.76 18.06 0.19
C ASN A 396 -8.52 18.60 -1.21
N ALA A 397 -8.61 17.75 -2.24
CA ALA A 397 -8.43 18.15 -3.61
C ALA A 397 -9.48 19.21 -4.00
N LEU A 398 -10.76 18.87 -3.84
CA LEU A 398 -11.88 19.75 -4.18
C LEU A 398 -11.88 21.04 -3.34
N LEU A 399 -11.63 20.92 -2.03
CA LEU A 399 -11.62 22.05 -1.12
C LEU A 399 -10.50 23.04 -1.42
N SER A 400 -9.29 22.54 -1.66
CA SER A 400 -8.15 23.40 -2.00
C SER A 400 -8.45 24.11 -3.31
N SER A 401 -8.92 23.39 -4.31
CA SER A 401 -9.22 23.99 -5.61
C SER A 401 -10.26 25.11 -5.54
N TYR A 402 -11.34 24.93 -4.77
CA TYR A 402 -12.31 26.01 -4.56
C TYR A 402 -11.69 27.21 -3.83
N ALA A 403 -10.88 26.96 -2.81
CA ALA A 403 -10.20 28.02 -2.06
C ALA A 403 -9.28 28.86 -2.96
N TRP A 404 -8.45 28.23 -3.79
CA TRP A 404 -7.44 28.90 -4.63
C TRP A 404 -8.00 29.54 -5.90
N ASN A 405 -9.21 29.14 -6.34
CA ASN A 405 -9.88 29.71 -7.52
C ASN A 405 -10.91 30.80 -7.18
N GLY A 406 -10.82 31.42 -6.00
CA GLY A 406 -11.72 32.51 -5.59
C GLY A 406 -13.15 32.08 -5.25
N ARG A 407 -13.41 30.77 -5.15
CA ARG A 407 -14.72 30.17 -4.82
C ARG A 407 -14.84 29.95 -3.31
N GLY A 408 -14.50 30.99 -2.54
CA GLY A 408 -14.31 30.88 -1.10
C GLY A 408 -15.59 30.55 -0.32
N LYS A 409 -16.77 30.94 -0.82
CA LYS A 409 -18.05 30.58 -0.19
C LYS A 409 -18.35 29.10 -0.37
N GLU A 410 -18.20 28.59 -1.59
CA GLU A 410 -18.40 27.18 -1.89
C GLU A 410 -17.39 26.28 -1.17
N ALA A 411 -16.15 26.75 -0.98
CA ALA A 411 -15.16 26.06 -0.15
C ALA A 411 -15.63 25.92 1.31
N LEU A 412 -16.25 26.96 1.89
CA LEU A 412 -16.78 26.92 3.24
C LEU A 412 -17.99 25.98 3.36
N ASP A 413 -18.87 25.96 2.35
CA ASP A 413 -20.01 25.05 2.32
C ASP A 413 -19.55 23.59 2.21
N LEU A 414 -18.56 23.34 1.35
CA LEU A 414 -17.94 22.03 1.20
C LEU A 414 -17.29 21.55 2.51
N PHE A 415 -16.66 22.45 3.27
CA PHE A 415 -16.09 22.13 4.57
C PHE A 415 -17.14 21.74 5.61
N GLN A 416 -18.29 22.42 5.61
CA GLN A 416 -19.40 22.02 6.48
C GLN A 416 -19.91 20.63 6.11
N GLU A 417 -20.00 20.31 4.83
CA GLU A 417 -20.36 18.97 4.36
C GLU A 417 -19.35 17.92 4.81
N LEU A 418 -18.04 18.20 4.68
CA LEU A 418 -16.96 17.35 5.18
C LEU A 418 -17.15 17.05 6.67
N VAL A 419 -17.39 18.07 7.49
CA VAL A 419 -17.62 17.89 8.94
C VAL A 419 -18.89 17.09 9.22
N ARG A 420 -19.99 17.34 8.51
CA ARG A 420 -21.25 16.59 8.65
C ARG A 420 -21.12 15.13 8.23
N SER A 421 -20.22 14.82 7.30
CA SER A 421 -19.94 13.45 6.85
C SER A 421 -19.16 12.61 7.89
N GLY A 422 -18.75 13.22 9.01
CA GLY A 422 -17.99 12.54 10.06
C GLY A 422 -16.49 12.37 9.75
N VAL A 423 -16.02 12.91 8.62
CA VAL A 423 -14.61 12.93 8.28
C VAL A 423 -13.90 13.99 9.14
N LYS A 424 -12.84 13.60 9.83
CA LYS A 424 -12.04 14.54 10.63
C LYS A 424 -11.19 15.40 9.70
N PRO A 425 -11.34 16.74 9.73
CA PRO A 425 -10.47 17.63 8.94
C PRO A 425 -9.00 17.44 9.32
N ASN A 426 -8.12 17.45 8.32
CA ASN A 426 -6.69 17.51 8.54
C ASN A 426 -6.16 18.95 8.38
N GLU A 427 -4.88 19.14 8.68
CA GLU A 427 -4.15 20.40 8.53
C GLU A 427 -4.41 21.07 7.16
N ARG A 428 -4.30 20.29 6.08
CA ARG A 428 -4.50 20.79 4.71
C ARG A 428 -5.92 21.29 4.48
N CYS A 429 -6.95 20.65 5.06
CA CYS A 429 -8.31 21.19 5.01
C CYS A 429 -8.36 22.59 5.63
N LEU A 430 -7.84 22.71 6.86
CA LEU A 430 -7.93 23.92 7.66
C LEU A 430 -7.16 25.08 7.03
N TRP A 431 -6.03 24.79 6.40
CA TRP A 431 -5.28 25.77 5.61
C TRP A 431 -6.09 26.29 4.42
N SER A 432 -6.73 25.41 3.65
CA SER A 432 -7.62 25.82 2.55
C SER A 432 -8.80 26.67 3.04
N ILE A 433 -9.31 26.43 4.25
CA ILE A 433 -10.34 27.27 4.88
C ILE A 433 -9.82 28.65 5.27
N VAL A 434 -8.62 28.76 5.83
CA VAL A 434 -8.00 30.06 6.13
C VAL A 434 -7.85 30.88 4.85
N HIS A 435 -7.37 30.26 3.77
CA HIS A 435 -7.23 30.91 2.48
C HIS A 435 -8.60 31.36 1.91
N ALA A 436 -9.56 30.43 1.83
CA ALA A 436 -10.92 30.72 1.36
C ALA A 436 -11.61 31.83 2.17
N SER A 437 -11.48 31.78 3.51
CA SER A 437 -12.06 32.77 4.43
C SER A 437 -11.48 34.16 4.22
N THR A 438 -10.19 34.24 3.89
CA THR A 438 -9.54 35.52 3.60
C THR A 438 -10.06 36.10 2.28
N GLY A 439 -10.19 35.27 1.25
CA GLY A 439 -10.69 35.68 -0.07
C GLY A 439 -12.17 36.07 -0.09
N CYS A 440 -13.02 35.39 0.69
CA CYS A 440 -14.46 35.66 0.74
C CYS A 440 -14.92 36.63 1.84
N GLY A 441 -13.99 37.13 2.67
CA GLY A 441 -14.27 38.04 3.78
C GLY A 441 -14.95 37.39 5.00
N ASN A 442 -15.04 36.05 5.06
CA ASN A 442 -15.63 35.35 6.20
C ASN A 442 -14.59 35.06 7.30
N TYR A 443 -14.12 36.12 7.95
CA TYR A 443 -13.06 36.04 8.96
C TYR A 443 -13.46 35.21 10.20
N ILE A 444 -14.76 35.05 10.47
CA ILE A 444 -15.26 34.21 11.58
C ILE A 444 -14.85 32.76 11.38
N GLN A 445 -15.04 32.21 10.19
CA GLN A 445 -14.64 30.84 9.90
C GLN A 445 -13.11 30.69 9.88
N GLY A 446 -12.38 31.68 9.37
CA GLY A 446 -10.92 31.73 9.44
C GLY A 446 -10.39 31.66 10.88
N ARG A 447 -11.00 32.41 11.81
CA ARG A 447 -10.66 32.37 13.25
C ARG A 447 -10.95 31.01 13.88
N ARG A 448 -12.07 30.37 13.52
CA ARG A 448 -12.39 29.02 13.98
C ARG A 448 -11.36 28.01 13.49
N ALA A 449 -11.00 28.06 12.21
CA ALA A 449 -9.96 27.21 11.63
C ALA A 449 -8.60 27.41 12.32
N HIS A 450 -8.22 28.66 12.62
CA HIS A 450 -7.02 28.97 13.41
C HIS A 450 -7.03 28.30 14.79
N GLY A 451 -8.15 28.36 15.52
CA GLY A 451 -8.28 27.69 16.82
C GLY A 451 -8.10 26.17 16.74
N PHE A 452 -8.56 25.53 15.65
CA PHE A 452 -8.32 24.11 15.40
C PHE A 452 -6.86 23.81 15.05
N LEU A 453 -6.21 24.66 14.26
CA LEU A 453 -4.79 24.52 13.90
C LEU A 453 -3.88 24.58 15.13
N ILE A 454 -4.15 25.48 16.09
CA ILE A 454 -3.43 25.54 17.37
C ILE A 454 -3.64 24.24 18.17
N LYS A 455 -4.88 23.77 18.29
CA LYS A 455 -5.18 22.51 19.03
C LYS A 455 -4.51 21.27 18.44
N LEU A 456 -4.18 21.31 17.16
CA LEU A 456 -3.48 20.24 16.45
C LEU A 456 -1.95 20.37 16.50
N GLY A 457 -1.40 21.45 17.07
CA GLY A 457 0.03 21.68 17.21
C GLY A 457 0.71 22.22 15.94
N TYR A 458 -0.05 22.90 15.07
CA TYR A 458 0.47 23.51 13.83
C TYR A 458 0.77 25.01 13.98
N ASP A 459 0.91 25.50 15.20
CA ASP A 459 1.12 26.91 15.52
C ASP A 459 2.52 27.45 15.15
N SER A 460 3.45 26.56 14.82
CA SER A 460 4.84 26.88 14.46
C SER A 460 5.16 26.77 12.96
N ASP A 461 4.22 26.37 12.10
CA ASP A 461 4.49 26.24 10.66
C ASP A 461 4.56 27.62 9.98
N SER A 462 5.73 27.94 9.41
CA SER A 462 6.01 29.22 8.72
C SER A 462 5.02 29.52 7.58
N GLN A 463 4.60 28.52 6.79
CA GLN A 463 3.66 28.74 5.68
C GLN A 463 2.26 29.04 6.19
N LEU A 464 1.86 28.37 7.28
CA LEU A 464 0.56 28.56 7.91
C LEU A 464 0.49 29.91 8.63
N VAL A 465 1.56 30.32 9.32
CA VAL A 465 1.66 31.62 9.98
C VAL A 465 1.54 32.76 8.97
N ASN A 466 2.15 32.66 7.79
CA ASN A 466 2.02 33.68 6.74
C ASN A 466 0.57 33.81 6.24
N ALA A 467 -0.13 32.69 6.04
CA ALA A 467 -1.53 32.69 5.65
C ALA A 467 -2.45 33.28 6.74
N LEU A 468 -2.17 33.00 8.02
CA LEU A 468 -2.88 33.58 9.15
C LEU A 468 -2.61 35.07 9.32
N VAL A 469 -1.36 35.51 9.13
CA VAL A 469 -1.01 36.94 9.11
C VAL A 469 -1.80 37.65 8.02
N HIS A 470 -1.92 37.06 6.84
CA HIS A 470 -2.73 37.61 5.76
C HIS A 470 -4.22 37.70 6.18
N LEU A 471 -4.79 36.62 6.74
CA LEU A 471 -6.16 36.61 7.26
C LEU A 471 -6.43 37.74 8.28
N TYR A 472 -5.61 37.86 9.32
CA TYR A 472 -5.81 38.85 10.38
C TYR A 472 -5.52 40.28 9.93
N LYS A 473 -4.58 40.46 8.98
CA LYS A 473 -4.36 41.76 8.33
C LYS A 473 -5.60 42.18 7.54
N SER A 474 -6.17 41.28 6.74
CA SER A 474 -7.42 41.53 6.00
C SER A 474 -8.62 41.73 6.91
N ALA A 475 -8.63 41.14 8.11
CA ALA A 475 -9.66 41.35 9.12
C ALA A 475 -9.48 42.64 9.95
N GLY A 476 -8.38 43.38 9.78
CA GLY A 476 -8.09 44.60 10.54
C GLY A 476 -7.52 44.38 11.95
N GLU A 477 -7.08 43.18 12.31
CA GLU A 477 -6.66 42.81 13.66
C GLU A 477 -5.13 42.90 13.84
N ALA A 478 -4.60 44.13 13.95
CA ALA A 478 -3.15 44.39 14.03
C ALA A 478 -2.44 43.70 15.22
N ALA A 479 -3.11 43.57 16.37
CA ALA A 479 -2.55 42.93 17.57
C ALA A 479 -2.24 41.43 17.33
N MET A 480 -3.13 40.72 16.62
CA MET A 480 -2.95 39.31 16.30
C MET A 480 -1.81 39.10 15.29
N VAL A 481 -1.66 40.02 14.33
CA VAL A 481 -0.54 39.99 13.38
C VAL A 481 0.81 40.10 14.09
N VAL A 482 0.94 41.01 15.06
CA VAL A 482 2.17 41.15 15.86
C VAL A 482 2.44 39.88 16.69
N SER A 483 1.41 39.30 17.30
CA SER A 483 1.55 38.07 18.09
C SER A 483 1.99 36.88 17.24
N LEU A 484 1.46 36.73 16.02
CA LEU A 484 1.80 35.62 15.12
C LEU A 484 3.23 35.74 14.61
N LYS A 485 3.66 36.95 14.22
CA LYS A 485 5.05 37.20 13.79
C LYS A 485 6.09 36.94 14.88
N LYS A 486 5.76 37.22 16.15
CA LYS A 486 6.64 36.92 17.29
C LYS A 486 6.79 35.43 17.59
N ARG A 487 5.86 34.58 17.13
CA ARG A 487 5.89 33.12 17.33
C ARG A 487 6.61 32.37 16.20
N SER A 488 6.89 33.02 15.07
CA SER A 488 7.62 32.41 13.95
C SER A 488 9.09 32.84 13.88
N MET A 489 9.55 33.71 14.78
CA MET A 489 10.96 34.00 15.05
C MET A 489 11.40 33.12 16.21
#